data_AF-A0A2U1NNL4-F1
#
_entry.id   AF-A0A2U1NNL4-F1
#
_cell.length_a   1.000
_cell.length_b   1.000
_cell.length_c   1.000
_cell.angle_alpha   90.00
_cell.angle_beta   90.00
_cell.angle_gamma   90.00
#
_symmetry.space_group_name_H-M   'P 1'
#
loop_
_entity.id
_entity.type
_entity.pdbx_description
1 polymer ?
#
loop_
_entity_poly.entity_id
_entity_poly.type
_entity_poly.pdbx_seq_one_letter_code
_entity_poly.pdbx_strand_id
1 'polypeptide(L)'
;MSIHFLQHVLSSLQSFHSQLIAVVQKLHLPVGEKWLDEYMDESARLWEVCHVIKSGITNMENYYSTAVNIATMLDNHHFLNPQVSRQVLRAISGCQRERVGLEEENRGLIRTRIQPLMMKFDKNVLLESKFNGFNGFRGVLFALRNTNSLLLMILLSGLVYCSPVTSFSTSCHGNSTMNYSESKSVFGSGFMVSASRLHEKVMENEDGQNGVLLYEFWNARSAIDELKTELERIRGTGMEYDVSERVEMLKSCAIGLQCGVENMIVQLDDFFDEIVEARKKLLDLCTHN
;
A
#
# COMPACT_ATOMS: atom_id res chain seq x y z
N MET A 1 -0.95 10.05 -0.63
CA MET A 1 0.35 9.48 -1.09
C MET A 1 0.28 9.33 -2.60
N SER A 2 1.16 9.96 -3.38
CA SER A 2 1.12 9.86 -4.86
C SER A 2 1.68 8.53 -5.37
N ILE A 3 1.29 8.15 -6.59
CA ILE A 3 1.78 6.93 -7.23
C ILE A 3 3.30 6.95 -7.40
N HIS A 4 3.87 8.08 -7.81
CA HIS A 4 5.32 8.24 -7.98
C HIS A 4 6.07 8.03 -6.65
N PHE A 5 5.52 8.53 -5.55
CA PHE A 5 6.11 8.29 -4.23
C PHE A 5 6.05 6.81 -3.86
N LEU A 6 4.91 6.14 -4.09
CA LEU A 6 4.75 4.72 -3.79
C LEU A 6 5.62 3.82 -4.68
N GLN A 7 5.83 4.19 -5.94
CA GLN A 7 6.81 3.56 -6.83
C GLN A 7 8.23 3.70 -6.29
N HIS A 8 8.61 4.87 -5.80
CA HIS A 8 9.92 5.06 -5.16
C HIS A 8 10.06 4.18 -3.89
N VAL A 9 8.99 4.04 -3.10
CA VAL A 9 8.98 3.16 -1.93
C VAL A 9 9.19 1.69 -2.34
N LEU A 10 8.50 1.23 -3.39
CA LEU A 10 8.68 -0.12 -3.94
C LEU A 10 10.09 -0.33 -4.52
N SER A 11 10.61 0.64 -5.27
CA SER A 11 11.98 0.61 -5.79
C SER A 11 13.03 0.57 -4.66
N SER A 12 12.75 1.23 -3.54
CA SER A 12 13.61 1.17 -2.34
C SER A 12 13.59 -0.23 -1.73
N LEU A 13 12.41 -0.85 -1.65
CA LEU A 13 12.22 -2.21 -1.15
C LEU A 13 12.99 -3.23 -2.01
N GLN A 14 12.88 -3.13 -3.34
CA GLN A 14 13.66 -3.91 -4.32
C GLN A 14 15.16 -3.71 -4.10
N SER A 15 15.62 -2.46 -4.04
CA SER A 15 17.04 -2.13 -3.83
C SER A 15 17.59 -2.73 -2.53
N PHE A 16 16.84 -2.65 -1.43
CA PHE A 16 17.23 -3.27 -0.16
C PHE A 16 17.32 -4.81 -0.27
N HIS A 17 16.39 -5.44 -0.98
CA HIS A 17 16.42 -6.88 -1.23
C HIS A 17 17.66 -7.26 -2.06
N SER A 18 17.88 -6.64 -3.21
CA SER A 18 19.07 -6.84 -4.05
C SER A 18 20.38 -6.64 -3.29
N GLN A 19 20.48 -5.59 -2.48
CA GLN A 19 21.67 -5.32 -1.67
C GLN A 19 21.93 -6.39 -0.62
N LEU A 20 20.87 -6.94 0.02
CA LEU A 20 21.01 -8.06 0.94
C LEU A 20 21.67 -9.26 0.26
N ILE A 21 21.23 -9.61 -0.95
CA ILE A 21 21.80 -10.71 -1.72
C ILE A 21 23.26 -10.46 -2.07
N ALA A 22 23.59 -9.24 -2.50
CA ALA A 22 24.97 -8.86 -2.79
C ALA A 22 25.87 -8.95 -1.54
N VAL A 23 25.35 -8.64 -0.35
CA VAL A 23 26.09 -8.79 0.92
C VAL A 23 26.32 -10.27 1.24
N VAL A 24 25.32 -11.14 1.07
CA VAL A 24 25.48 -12.59 1.27
C VAL A 24 26.61 -13.14 0.40
N GLN A 25 26.62 -12.78 -0.89
CA GLN A 25 27.64 -13.22 -1.84
C GLN A 25 29.06 -12.77 -1.45
N LYS A 26 29.20 -11.55 -0.92
CA LYS A 26 30.51 -11.01 -0.50
C LYS A 26 31.02 -11.60 0.80
N LEU A 27 30.12 -11.89 1.75
CA LEU A 27 30.49 -12.36 3.08
C LEU A 27 30.85 -13.85 3.13
N HIS A 28 30.66 -14.61 2.03
CA HIS A 28 30.93 -16.05 1.97
C HIS A 28 30.34 -16.79 3.17
N LEU A 29 29.07 -16.51 3.47
CA LEU A 29 28.42 -17.04 4.66
C LEU A 29 28.42 -18.58 4.65
N PRO A 30 28.57 -19.21 5.82
CA PRO A 30 28.49 -20.67 5.94
C PRO A 30 27.14 -21.19 5.45
N VAL A 31 27.22 -22.28 4.67
CA VAL A 31 26.08 -22.94 4.03
C VAL A 31 25.13 -23.54 5.06
N GLY A 32 23.82 -23.33 4.87
CA GLY A 32 22.78 -24.04 5.62
C GLY A 32 22.65 -23.64 7.09
N GLU A 33 23.18 -22.49 7.49
CA GLU A 33 22.99 -21.96 8.83
C GLU A 33 21.64 -21.23 8.98
N LYS A 34 21.24 -20.97 10.23
CA LYS A 34 19.97 -20.32 10.62
C LYS A 34 19.65 -19.03 9.88
N TRP A 35 20.66 -18.30 9.40
CA TRP A 35 20.44 -17.07 8.63
C TRP A 35 19.71 -17.32 7.30
N LEU A 36 19.90 -18.50 6.69
CA LEU A 36 19.26 -18.87 5.45
C LEU A 36 17.77 -19.15 5.67
N ASP A 37 17.44 -19.89 6.73
CA ASP A 37 16.05 -20.14 7.13
C ASP A 37 15.33 -18.82 7.43
N GLU A 38 15.98 -17.91 8.17
CA GLU A 38 15.43 -16.58 8.45
C GLU A 38 15.21 -15.75 7.18
N TYR A 39 16.14 -15.83 6.21
CA TYR A 39 15.96 -15.19 4.91
C TYR A 39 14.80 -15.84 4.13
N MET A 40 14.66 -17.16 4.15
CA MET A 40 13.59 -17.86 3.44
C MET A 40 12.22 -17.54 4.04
N ASP A 41 12.11 -17.44 5.36
CA ASP A 41 10.90 -17.00 6.05
C ASP A 41 10.57 -15.54 5.72
N GLU A 42 11.57 -14.67 5.75
CA GLU A 42 11.40 -13.24 5.51
C GLU A 42 11.04 -12.95 4.04
N SER A 43 11.67 -13.61 3.08
CA SER A 43 11.34 -13.46 1.66
C SER A 43 9.98 -14.08 1.31
N ALA A 44 9.55 -15.15 1.99
CA ALA A 44 8.19 -15.69 1.85
C ALA A 44 7.13 -14.73 2.41
N ARG A 45 7.44 -14.05 3.53
CA ARG A 45 6.58 -12.99 4.08
C ARG A 45 6.48 -11.80 3.11
N LEU A 46 7.61 -11.35 2.61
CA LEU A 46 7.71 -10.24 1.65
C LEU A 46 6.86 -10.52 0.41
N TRP A 47 7.00 -11.72 -0.15
CA TRP A 47 6.18 -12.22 -1.25
C TRP A 47 4.68 -12.14 -0.94
N GLU A 48 4.26 -12.69 0.21
CA GLU A 48 2.84 -12.72 0.59
C GLU A 48 2.24 -11.32 0.75
N VAL A 49 2.97 -10.38 1.36
CA VAL A 49 2.50 -8.99 1.50
C VAL A 49 2.44 -8.29 0.14
N CYS A 50 3.46 -8.45 -0.72
CA CYS A 50 3.45 -7.92 -2.08
C CYS A 50 2.30 -8.50 -2.91
N HIS A 51 1.96 -9.78 -2.72
CA HIS A 51 0.80 -10.39 -3.36
C HIS A 51 -0.51 -9.77 -2.88
N VAL A 52 -0.64 -9.45 -1.59
CA VAL A 52 -1.81 -8.71 -1.08
C VAL A 52 -1.87 -7.31 -1.71
N ILE A 53 -0.73 -6.62 -1.83
CA ILE A 53 -0.67 -5.32 -2.50
C ILE A 53 -1.14 -5.43 -3.95
N LYS A 54 -0.63 -6.41 -4.71
CA LYS A 54 -1.06 -6.66 -6.10
C LYS A 54 -2.57 -6.92 -6.20
N SER A 55 -3.11 -7.74 -5.30
CA SER A 55 -4.56 -7.99 -5.24
C SER A 55 -5.34 -6.71 -4.95
N GLY A 56 -4.91 -5.90 -3.99
CA GLY A 56 -5.61 -4.69 -3.59
C GLY A 56 -5.63 -3.59 -4.66
N ILE A 57 -4.56 -3.47 -5.44
CA ILE A 57 -4.53 -2.54 -6.59
C ILE A 57 -5.32 -3.07 -7.78
N THR A 58 -5.36 -4.39 -8.00
CA THR A 58 -6.16 -5.00 -9.07
C THR A 58 -7.66 -4.77 -8.83
N ASN A 59 -8.11 -4.77 -7.58
CA ASN A 59 -9.50 -4.44 -7.23
C ASN A 59 -9.94 -3.03 -7.66
N MET A 60 -9.01 -2.13 -7.99
CA MET A 60 -9.34 -0.80 -8.53
C MET A 60 -9.77 -0.82 -10.00
N GLU A 61 -9.57 -1.94 -10.71
CA GLU A 61 -9.82 -2.07 -12.16
C GLU A 61 -11.23 -1.68 -12.58
N ASN A 62 -12.23 -2.24 -11.91
CA ASN A 62 -13.63 -1.94 -12.21
C ASN A 62 -13.95 -0.46 -11.97
N TYR A 63 -13.35 0.15 -10.95
CA TYR A 63 -13.59 1.54 -10.59
C TYR A 63 -13.05 2.50 -11.66
N TYR A 64 -11.75 2.42 -12.00
CA TYR A 64 -11.20 3.32 -13.01
C TYR A 64 -11.76 3.03 -14.41
N SER A 65 -12.04 1.76 -14.75
CA SER A 65 -12.66 1.41 -16.04
C SER A 65 -14.06 2.02 -16.16
N THR A 66 -14.86 1.97 -15.09
CA THR A 66 -16.17 2.63 -15.08
C THR A 66 -16.05 4.15 -15.17
N ALA A 67 -15.05 4.74 -14.52
CA ALA A 67 -14.77 6.19 -14.60
C ALA A 67 -14.39 6.63 -16.02
N VAL A 68 -13.52 5.87 -16.70
CA VAL A 68 -13.17 6.09 -18.11
C VAL A 68 -14.40 5.96 -19.01
N ASN A 69 -15.24 4.93 -18.79
CA ASN A 69 -16.49 4.76 -19.53
C ASN A 69 -17.43 5.96 -19.36
N ILE A 70 -17.58 6.48 -18.14
CA ILE A 70 -18.37 7.70 -17.88
C ILE A 70 -17.82 8.89 -18.66
N ALA A 71 -16.51 9.11 -18.63
CA ALA A 71 -15.87 10.20 -19.37
C ALA A 71 -16.10 10.07 -20.89
N THR A 72 -15.88 8.89 -21.46
CA THR A 72 -16.09 8.63 -22.90
C THR A 72 -17.55 8.78 -23.34
N MET A 73 -18.51 8.43 -22.49
CA MET A 73 -19.94 8.66 -22.75
C MET A 73 -20.27 10.15 -22.88
N LEU A 74 -19.60 10.99 -22.09
CA LEU A 74 -19.80 12.44 -22.08
C LEU A 74 -18.99 13.18 -23.15
N ASP A 75 -17.85 12.64 -23.56
CA ASP A 75 -16.96 13.23 -24.59
C ASP A 75 -17.71 13.41 -25.93
N ASN A 76 -18.63 12.50 -26.23
CA ASN A 76 -19.49 12.55 -27.42
C ASN A 76 -20.66 13.55 -27.31
N HIS A 77 -20.85 14.21 -26.16
CA HIS A 77 -22.00 15.06 -25.86
C HIS A 77 -21.60 16.36 -25.16
N HIS A 78 -21.20 17.37 -25.93
CA HIS A 78 -20.84 18.70 -25.41
C HIS A 78 -22.03 19.43 -24.76
N PHE A 79 -23.25 19.16 -25.21
CA PHE A 79 -24.49 19.67 -24.62
C PHE A 79 -25.31 18.52 -24.06
N LEU A 80 -25.61 18.59 -22.76
CA LEU A 80 -26.33 17.54 -22.07
C LEU A 80 -27.83 17.67 -22.26
N ASN A 81 -28.44 16.67 -22.89
CA ASN A 81 -29.88 16.51 -22.83
C ASN A 81 -30.30 15.77 -21.53
N PRO A 82 -31.57 15.90 -21.09
CA PRO A 82 -32.03 15.29 -19.85
C PRO A 82 -31.97 13.75 -19.81
N GLN A 83 -31.92 13.08 -20.97
CA GLN A 83 -31.83 11.62 -21.04
C GLN A 83 -30.41 11.12 -20.81
N VAL A 84 -29.42 11.74 -21.45
CA VAL A 84 -27.99 11.48 -21.28
C VAL A 84 -27.58 11.78 -19.83
N SER A 85 -28.01 12.90 -19.26
CA SER A 85 -27.77 13.25 -17.85
C SER A 85 -28.26 12.14 -16.89
N ARG A 86 -29.48 11.61 -17.09
CA ARG A 86 -29.99 10.50 -16.26
C ARG A 86 -29.18 9.22 -16.43
N GLN A 87 -28.75 8.91 -17.65
CA GLN A 87 -27.95 7.71 -17.93
C GLN A 87 -26.58 7.82 -17.25
N VAL A 88 -25.94 8.98 -17.34
CA VAL A 88 -24.65 9.27 -16.71
C VAL A 88 -24.76 9.25 -15.18
N LEU A 89 -25.80 9.83 -14.59
CA LEU A 89 -26.04 9.77 -13.14
C LEU A 89 -26.18 8.33 -12.63
N ARG A 90 -26.83 7.44 -13.41
CA ARG A 90 -26.88 6.00 -13.08
C ARG A 90 -25.51 5.34 -13.17
N ALA A 91 -24.72 5.68 -14.20
CA ALA A 91 -23.35 5.17 -14.35
C ALA A 91 -22.46 5.62 -13.19
N ILE A 92 -22.53 6.90 -12.80
CA ILE A 92 -21.86 7.46 -11.62
C ILE A 92 -22.25 6.70 -10.35
N SER A 93 -23.54 6.45 -10.15
CA SER A 93 -24.02 5.68 -9.00
C SER A 93 -23.53 4.23 -9.02
N GLY A 94 -23.29 3.66 -10.20
CA GLY A 94 -22.60 2.38 -10.37
C GLY A 94 -21.13 2.46 -9.97
N CYS A 95 -20.40 3.44 -10.50
CA CYS A 95 -18.99 3.67 -10.18
C CYS A 95 -18.75 3.90 -8.68
N GLN A 96 -19.65 4.64 -8.01
CA GLN A 96 -19.60 4.83 -6.55
C GLN A 96 -19.82 3.52 -5.79
N ARG A 97 -20.62 2.58 -6.32
CA ARG A 97 -20.76 1.24 -5.73
C ARG A 97 -19.50 0.39 -5.91
N GLU A 98 -18.87 0.43 -7.09
CA GLU A 98 -17.57 -0.22 -7.33
C GLU A 98 -16.52 0.29 -6.32
N ARG A 99 -16.50 1.60 -6.05
CA ARG A 99 -15.62 2.20 -5.03
C ARG A 99 -15.87 1.66 -3.62
N VAL A 100 -17.13 1.49 -3.22
CA VAL A 100 -17.45 0.93 -1.90
C VAL A 100 -17.09 -0.56 -1.84
N GLY A 101 -17.34 -1.29 -2.92
CA GLY A 101 -16.98 -2.71 -3.05
C GLY A 101 -15.47 -2.94 -2.92
N LEU A 102 -14.66 -2.20 -3.66
CA LEU A 102 -13.20 -2.34 -3.58
C LEU A 102 -12.63 -1.98 -2.20
N GLU A 103 -13.17 -0.96 -1.52
CA GLU A 103 -12.73 -0.60 -0.16
C GLU A 103 -13.09 -1.69 0.85
N GLU A 104 -14.24 -2.35 0.68
CA GLU A 104 -14.65 -3.52 1.48
C GLU A 104 -13.72 -4.71 1.28
N GLU A 105 -13.44 -5.05 0.02
CA GLU A 105 -12.56 -6.16 -0.34
C GLU A 105 -11.13 -5.93 0.17
N ASN A 106 -10.60 -4.73 -0.03
CA ASN A 106 -9.27 -4.36 0.44
C ASN A 106 -9.18 -4.36 1.96
N ARG A 107 -10.23 -3.91 2.66
CA ARG A 107 -10.31 -4.04 4.12
C ARG A 107 -10.32 -5.50 4.56
N GLY A 108 -11.03 -6.36 3.82
CA GLY A 108 -11.01 -7.80 4.00
C GLY A 108 -9.60 -8.39 3.85
N LEU A 109 -8.85 -7.98 2.83
CA LEU A 109 -7.45 -8.40 2.63
C LEU A 109 -6.56 -8.03 3.82
N ILE A 110 -6.65 -6.79 4.32
CA ILE A 110 -5.88 -6.36 5.49
C ILE A 110 -6.22 -7.23 6.71
N ARG A 111 -7.51 -7.44 6.97
CA ARG A 111 -7.97 -8.18 8.16
C ARG A 111 -7.60 -9.66 8.12
N THR A 112 -7.72 -10.29 6.97
CA THR A 112 -7.57 -11.75 6.84
C THR A 112 -6.16 -12.19 6.53
N ARG A 113 -5.39 -11.41 5.77
CA ARG A 113 -4.04 -11.78 5.32
C ARG A 113 -2.94 -10.98 6.01
N ILE A 114 -3.09 -9.66 6.16
CA ILE A 114 -2.02 -8.81 6.72
C ILE A 114 -1.98 -8.86 8.25
N GLN A 115 -3.12 -8.72 8.92
CA GLN A 115 -3.18 -8.67 10.38
C GLN A 115 -2.53 -9.90 11.06
N PRO A 116 -2.74 -11.15 10.60
CA PRO A 116 -2.04 -12.31 11.15
C PRO A 116 -0.53 -12.27 10.93
N LEU A 117 -0.07 -11.76 9.78
CA LEU A 117 1.36 -11.63 9.46
C LEU A 117 2.03 -10.58 10.35
N MET A 118 1.34 -9.49 10.66
CA MET A 118 1.84 -8.45 11.57
C MET A 118 1.84 -8.87 13.04
N MET A 119 0.84 -9.63 13.51
CA MET A 119 0.86 -10.16 14.89
C MET A 119 2.00 -11.16 15.13
N LYS A 120 2.37 -11.95 14.11
CA LYS A 120 3.57 -12.79 14.16
C LYS A 120 4.84 -11.94 14.28
N PHE A 121 4.85 -10.73 13.74
CA PHE A 121 5.98 -9.83 13.77
C PHE A 121 6.22 -9.22 15.15
N ASP A 122 5.19 -8.64 15.78
CA ASP A 122 5.30 -8.03 17.12
C ASP A 122 5.83 -9.02 18.17
N LYS A 123 5.39 -10.28 18.12
CA LYS A 123 5.88 -11.33 19.03
C LYS A 123 7.36 -11.64 18.83
N ASN A 124 7.83 -11.67 17.58
CA ASN A 124 9.22 -12.00 17.25
C ASN A 124 10.17 -10.83 17.54
N VAL A 125 9.75 -9.58 17.27
CA VAL A 125 10.51 -8.37 17.61
C VAL A 125 10.70 -8.23 19.12
N LEU A 126 9.67 -8.54 19.92
CA LEU A 126 9.75 -8.50 21.39
C LEU A 126 10.64 -9.60 21.98
N LEU A 127 10.62 -10.81 21.41
CA LEU A 127 11.42 -11.95 21.88
C LEU A 127 12.93 -11.81 21.59
N GLU A 128 13.30 -11.10 20.52
CA GLU A 128 14.71 -10.89 20.13
C GLU A 128 15.34 -9.61 20.70
N SER A 129 14.61 -8.84 21.51
CA SER A 129 15.12 -7.69 22.27
C SER A 129 16.16 -8.05 23.35
N LYS A 130 16.53 -9.32 23.50
CA LYS A 130 17.81 -9.71 24.13
C LYS A 130 18.95 -9.49 23.13
N PHE A 131 19.35 -8.22 23.00
CA PHE A 131 20.43 -7.67 22.16
C PHE A 131 21.83 -8.32 22.26
N ASN A 132 22.01 -9.44 22.96
CA ASN A 132 23.31 -10.09 23.16
C ASN A 132 23.70 -11.10 22.06
N GLY A 133 22.93 -11.24 20.98
CA GLY A 133 23.14 -12.30 19.96
C GLY A 133 23.38 -11.85 18.51
N PHE A 134 23.26 -10.55 18.18
CA PHE A 134 23.41 -10.07 16.80
C PHE A 134 24.87 -9.72 16.47
N ASN A 135 25.72 -10.73 16.32
CA ASN A 135 27.03 -10.56 15.68
C ASN A 135 26.91 -10.90 14.18
N GLY A 136 27.36 -10.00 13.30
CA GLY A 136 27.47 -10.25 11.86
C GLY A 136 26.16 -10.15 11.05
N PHE A 137 25.98 -11.04 10.08
CA PHE A 137 24.94 -10.93 9.04
C PHE A 137 23.49 -10.99 9.55
N ARG A 138 23.21 -11.73 10.64
CA ARG A 138 21.85 -11.77 11.23
C ARG A 138 21.37 -10.38 11.70
N GLY A 139 22.29 -9.52 12.14
CA GLY A 139 21.97 -8.14 12.48
C GLY A 139 21.57 -7.31 11.25
N VAL A 140 22.23 -7.56 10.12
CA VAL A 140 21.89 -6.94 8.82
C VAL A 140 20.51 -7.41 8.34
N LEU A 141 20.23 -8.71 8.43
CA LEU A 141 18.92 -9.28 8.09
C LEU A 141 17.80 -8.70 8.96
N PHE A 142 18.03 -8.56 10.26
CA PHE A 142 17.09 -7.94 11.19
C PHE A 142 16.84 -6.46 10.85
N ALA A 143 17.89 -5.69 10.55
CA ALA A 143 17.74 -4.29 10.16
C ALA A 143 16.91 -4.15 8.87
N LEU A 144 17.22 -4.96 7.86
CA LEU A 144 16.49 -4.97 6.59
C LEU A 144 15.04 -5.41 6.76
N ARG A 145 14.79 -6.40 7.60
CA ARG A 145 13.43 -6.83 7.95
C ARG A 145 12.60 -5.67 8.54
N ASN A 146 13.17 -4.87 9.43
CA ASN A 146 12.47 -3.72 10.00
C ASN A 146 12.22 -2.62 8.96
N THR A 147 13.22 -2.30 8.13
CA THR A 147 13.08 -1.33 7.04
C THR A 147 12.02 -1.80 6.04
N ASN A 148 12.07 -3.05 5.61
CA ASN A 148 11.09 -3.64 4.69
C ASN A 148 9.68 -3.61 5.27
N SER A 149 9.52 -3.94 6.56
CA SER A 149 8.23 -3.80 7.23
C SER A 149 7.68 -2.38 7.12
N LEU A 150 8.49 -1.34 7.40
CA LEU A 150 8.06 0.05 7.26
C LEU A 150 7.65 0.41 5.82
N LEU A 151 8.47 0.03 4.83
CA LEU A 151 8.18 0.31 3.42
C LEU A 151 6.88 -0.39 2.98
N LEU A 152 6.69 -1.64 3.39
CA LEU A 152 5.46 -2.40 3.13
C LEU A 152 4.24 -1.73 3.79
N MET A 153 4.37 -1.16 4.99
CA MET A 153 3.27 -0.43 5.63
C MET A 153 2.87 0.82 4.86
N ILE A 154 3.85 1.55 4.34
CA ILE A 154 3.60 2.73 3.50
C ILE A 154 2.87 2.29 2.22
N LEU A 155 3.32 1.21 1.57
CA LEU A 155 2.68 0.66 0.38
C LEU A 155 1.25 0.17 0.68
N LEU A 156 1.03 -0.59 1.75
CA LEU A 156 -0.30 -1.08 2.13
C LEU A 156 -1.28 0.05 2.42
N SER A 157 -0.83 1.09 3.12
CA SER A 157 -1.67 2.26 3.45
C SER A 157 -2.00 3.07 2.20
N GLY A 158 -1.03 3.24 1.31
CA GLY A 158 -1.20 3.95 0.05
C GLY A 158 -2.10 3.21 -0.94
N LEU A 159 -1.87 1.90 -1.12
CA LEU A 159 -2.37 1.15 -2.27
C LEU A 159 -3.52 0.18 -1.95
N VAL A 160 -3.64 -0.27 -0.71
CA VAL A 160 -4.62 -1.29 -0.33
C VAL A 160 -5.69 -0.69 0.55
N TYR A 161 -5.35 -0.39 1.81
CA TYR A 161 -6.27 0.18 2.79
C TYR A 161 -5.50 0.58 4.05
N CYS A 162 -5.65 1.83 4.48
CA CYS A 162 -5.11 2.33 5.73
C CYS A 162 -6.09 2.07 6.89
N SER A 163 -5.58 1.47 7.96
CA SER A 163 -6.34 1.14 9.17
C SER A 163 -5.45 1.29 10.40
N PRO A 164 -6.00 1.49 11.62
CA PRO A 164 -5.24 1.35 12.85
C PRO A 164 -4.62 -0.06 13.04
N VAL A 165 -5.00 -1.05 12.25
CA VAL A 165 -4.33 -2.37 12.22
C VAL A 165 -3.04 -2.35 11.40
N THR A 166 -2.89 -1.41 10.47
CA THR A 166 -1.64 -1.12 9.76
C THR A 166 -0.74 -0.15 10.55
N SER A 167 -1.04 0.08 11.84
CA SER A 167 -0.18 0.87 12.73
C SER A 167 0.99 0.04 13.24
N PHE A 168 2.11 0.69 13.53
CA PHE A 168 3.02 0.18 14.55
C PHE A 168 2.26 0.17 15.87
N SER A 169 1.77 -0.99 16.31
CA SER A 169 1.30 -1.16 17.68
C SER A 169 2.49 -0.94 18.60
N THR A 170 2.65 0.28 19.11
CA THR A 170 3.32 0.50 20.39
C THR A 170 2.48 -0.22 21.46
N SER A 171 2.72 -1.52 21.62
CA SER A 171 2.30 -2.29 22.80
C SER A 171 3.14 -1.88 24.03
N CYS A 172 3.42 -0.59 24.19
CA CYS A 172 3.97 0.00 25.39
C CYS A 172 2.88 0.43 26.37
N HIS A 173 1.60 0.46 25.97
CA HIS A 173 0.49 0.71 26.87
C HIS A 173 -0.25 -0.58 27.17
N GLY A 174 0.45 -1.47 27.87
CA GLY A 174 -0.23 -2.47 28.68
C GLY A 174 -1.06 -1.74 29.73
N ASN A 175 -2.33 -2.09 29.85
CA ASN A 175 -3.18 -1.75 30.98
C ASN A 175 -2.49 -2.20 32.28
N SER A 176 -1.74 -1.30 32.90
CA SER A 176 -1.34 -1.44 34.29
C SER A 176 -1.22 -0.04 34.87
N THR A 177 -2.28 0.36 35.56
CA THR A 177 -2.24 1.34 36.64
C THR A 177 -1.00 1.07 37.51
N MET A 178 -0.30 2.15 37.85
CA MET A 178 0.71 2.34 38.91
C MET A 178 2.17 2.56 38.49
N ASN A 179 2.61 3.75 38.92
CA ASN A 179 3.93 4.14 39.43
C ASN A 179 4.98 4.71 38.46
N TYR A 180 5.05 6.05 38.52
CA TYR A 180 6.26 6.86 38.45
C TYR A 180 7.46 6.13 39.08
N SER A 181 8.36 5.64 38.24
CA SER A 181 9.78 5.55 38.56
C SER A 181 10.57 5.70 37.26
N GLU A 182 11.42 6.72 37.24
CA GLU A 182 12.49 6.90 36.27
C GLU A 182 13.26 5.60 36.08
N SER A 183 13.34 5.11 34.83
CA SER A 183 14.39 4.22 34.26
C SER A 183 13.88 3.30 33.14
N LYS A 184 13.14 3.81 32.14
CA LYS A 184 12.94 3.12 30.85
C LYS A 184 13.04 4.07 29.66
N SER A 185 14.20 4.71 29.50
CA SER A 185 14.50 5.64 28.39
C SER A 185 15.55 5.10 27.40
N VAL A 186 15.51 3.81 27.02
CA VAL A 186 16.61 3.20 26.22
C VAL A 186 16.22 2.48 24.91
N PHE A 187 14.96 2.29 24.53
CA PHE A 187 14.65 1.48 23.33
C PHE A 187 13.62 2.05 22.34
N GLY A 188 13.70 3.34 22.03
CA GLY A 188 13.12 3.87 20.80
C GLY A 188 14.25 4.22 19.84
N SER A 189 14.62 3.33 18.91
CA SER A 189 15.56 3.71 17.86
C SER A 189 15.01 4.95 17.11
N GLY A 190 15.87 5.84 16.61
CA GLY A 190 15.42 7.01 15.85
C GLY A 190 14.50 6.64 14.67
N PHE A 191 14.66 5.41 14.16
CA PHE A 191 13.77 4.76 13.20
C PHE A 191 12.34 4.57 13.75
N MET A 192 12.17 3.98 14.94
CA MET A 192 10.86 3.81 15.57
C MET A 192 10.19 5.15 15.85
N VAL A 193 10.94 6.15 16.33
CA VAL A 193 10.41 7.51 16.56
C VAL A 193 9.92 8.14 15.25
N SER A 194 10.68 7.96 14.16
CA SER A 194 10.30 8.48 12.85
C SER A 194 9.10 7.74 12.25
N ALA A 195 9.03 6.42 12.44
CA ALA A 195 7.90 5.58 12.04
C ALA A 195 6.62 5.95 12.79
N SER A 196 6.70 6.19 14.10
CA SER A 196 5.58 6.68 14.91
C SER A 196 5.11 8.07 14.48
N ARG A 197 6.02 8.99 14.17
CA ARG A 197 5.68 10.34 13.68
C ARG A 197 5.04 10.30 12.29
N LEU A 198 5.51 9.42 11.40
CA LEU A 198 4.89 9.20 10.10
C LEU A 198 3.46 8.70 10.29
N HIS A 199 3.26 7.74 11.18
CA HIS A 199 1.95 7.21 11.51
C HIS A 199 1.01 8.30 12.07
N GLU A 200 1.46 9.08 13.04
CA GLU A 200 0.70 10.20 13.61
C GLU A 200 0.25 11.18 12.52
N LYS A 201 1.17 11.61 11.64
CA LYS A 201 0.82 12.48 10.51
C LYS A 201 -0.13 11.82 9.50
N VAL A 202 -0.03 10.52 9.27
CA VAL A 202 -0.96 9.80 8.37
C VAL A 202 -2.36 9.73 8.97
N MET A 203 -2.48 9.64 10.30
CA MET A 203 -3.76 9.62 11.02
C MET A 203 -4.34 11.02 11.27
N GLU A 204 -3.52 12.08 11.33
CA GLU A 204 -3.97 13.46 11.52
C GLU A 204 -4.56 14.10 10.25
N ASN A 205 -4.14 13.67 9.06
CA ASN A 205 -4.46 14.34 7.80
C ASN A 205 -5.82 13.98 7.19
N GLU A 206 -6.54 13.01 7.74
CA GLU A 206 -7.89 12.64 7.32
C GLU A 206 -8.73 12.42 8.58
N ASP A 207 -9.99 12.88 8.62
CA ASP A 207 -10.95 12.87 9.77
C ASP A 207 -11.23 11.46 10.36
N GLY A 208 -10.21 10.70 10.75
CA GLY A 208 -10.29 9.29 11.11
C GLY A 208 -10.85 8.38 10.01
N GLN A 209 -10.87 8.83 8.75
CA GLN A 209 -11.40 8.03 7.64
C GLN A 209 -10.39 6.96 7.24
N ASN A 210 -10.70 5.72 7.62
CA ASN A 210 -10.03 4.55 7.09
C ASN A 210 -10.30 4.43 5.57
N GLY A 211 -9.29 4.10 4.77
CA GLY A 211 -9.44 4.02 3.33
C GLY A 211 -8.12 3.93 2.56
N VAL A 212 -8.20 3.96 1.23
CA VAL A 212 -7.02 3.98 0.34
C VAL A 212 -6.42 5.39 0.34
N LEU A 213 -5.12 5.55 0.64
CA LEU A 213 -4.47 6.87 0.70
C LEU A 213 -3.82 7.30 -0.64
N LEU A 214 -4.12 6.61 -1.73
CA LEU A 214 -3.57 6.91 -3.06
C LEU A 214 -4.17 8.22 -3.60
N TYR A 215 -3.30 9.20 -3.86
CA TYR A 215 -3.74 10.54 -4.31
C TYR A 215 -4.53 10.49 -5.62
N GLU A 216 -4.07 9.69 -6.59
CA GLU A 216 -4.72 9.52 -7.89
C GLU A 216 -6.13 8.93 -7.75
N PHE A 217 -6.31 8.02 -6.78
CA PHE A 217 -7.62 7.47 -6.43
C PHE A 217 -8.55 8.52 -5.84
N TRP A 218 -8.05 9.34 -4.91
CA TRP A 218 -8.79 10.46 -4.34
C TRP A 218 -9.17 11.52 -5.37
N ASN A 219 -8.26 11.86 -6.29
CA ASN A 219 -8.54 12.80 -7.36
C ASN A 219 -9.64 12.27 -8.30
N ALA A 220 -9.57 11.00 -8.71
CA ALA A 220 -10.62 10.38 -9.51
C ALA A 220 -11.97 10.37 -8.79
N ARG A 221 -11.96 10.08 -7.47
CA ARG A 221 -13.15 10.15 -6.62
C ARG A 221 -13.76 11.56 -6.58
N SER A 222 -12.94 12.59 -6.31
CA SER A 222 -13.41 13.98 -6.27
C SER A 222 -14.00 14.40 -7.61
N ALA A 223 -13.34 14.05 -8.72
CA ALA A 223 -13.83 14.38 -10.06
C ALA A 223 -15.20 13.75 -10.37
N ILE A 224 -15.45 12.51 -9.94
CA ILE A 224 -16.75 11.86 -10.09
C ILE A 224 -17.81 12.54 -9.22
N ASP A 225 -17.49 12.86 -7.96
CA ASP A 225 -18.43 13.47 -7.02
C ASP A 225 -18.80 14.92 -7.42
N GLU A 226 -17.84 15.67 -7.94
CA GLU A 226 -18.05 17.00 -8.53
C GLU A 226 -18.91 16.93 -9.79
N LEU A 227 -18.61 16.00 -10.71
CA LEU A 227 -19.41 15.78 -11.92
C LEU A 227 -20.86 15.42 -11.57
N LYS A 228 -21.07 14.57 -10.55
CA LYS A 228 -22.40 14.22 -10.05
C LYS A 228 -23.17 15.45 -9.57
N THR A 229 -22.50 16.30 -8.79
CA THR A 229 -23.09 17.50 -8.19
C THR A 229 -23.55 18.48 -9.27
N GLU A 230 -22.73 18.70 -10.30
CA GLU A 230 -23.11 19.54 -11.44
C GLU A 230 -24.28 18.94 -12.24
N LEU A 231 -24.26 17.63 -12.51
CA LEU A 231 -25.36 16.98 -13.24
C LEU A 231 -26.71 17.09 -12.50
N GLU A 232 -26.71 16.96 -11.18
CA GLU A 232 -27.94 17.17 -10.38
C GLU A 232 -28.37 18.65 -10.39
N ARG A 233 -27.45 19.61 -10.43
CA ARG A 233 -27.76 21.05 -10.53
C ARG A 233 -28.42 21.40 -11.87
N ILE A 234 -27.91 20.84 -12.97
CA ILE A 234 -28.43 21.03 -14.33
C ILE A 234 -29.86 20.50 -14.44
N ARG A 235 -30.14 19.34 -13.83
CA ARG A 235 -31.48 18.74 -13.79
C ARG A 235 -32.53 19.67 -13.19
N GLY A 236 -32.15 20.55 -12.27
CA GLY A 236 -33.05 21.51 -11.62
C GLY A 236 -33.32 22.80 -12.42
N THR A 237 -32.44 23.15 -13.36
CA THR A 237 -32.47 24.45 -14.06
C THR A 237 -32.98 24.37 -15.50
N GLY A 238 -32.91 23.19 -16.15
CA GLY A 238 -33.45 22.98 -17.50
C GLY A 238 -32.72 23.73 -18.62
N MET A 239 -31.55 24.30 -18.33
CA MET A 239 -30.67 24.96 -19.30
C MET A 239 -29.57 24.00 -19.77
N GLU A 240 -29.14 24.15 -21.03
CA GLU A 240 -27.93 23.50 -21.53
C GLU A 240 -26.72 24.04 -20.78
N TYR A 241 -25.91 23.13 -20.24
CA TYR A 241 -24.68 23.44 -19.52
C TYR A 241 -23.53 22.72 -20.19
N ASP A 242 -22.44 23.44 -20.38
CA ASP A 242 -21.18 22.86 -20.80
C ASP A 242 -20.54 22.15 -19.60
N VAL A 243 -20.22 20.87 -19.78
CA VAL A 243 -19.52 20.03 -18.79
C VAL A 243 -18.14 19.60 -19.27
N SER A 244 -17.68 20.13 -20.41
CA SER A 244 -16.42 19.75 -21.07
C SER A 244 -15.21 19.75 -20.10
N GLU A 245 -15.05 20.82 -19.32
CA GLU A 245 -13.97 20.93 -18.33
C GLU A 245 -14.01 19.80 -17.28
N ARG A 246 -15.21 19.45 -16.78
CA ARG A 246 -15.37 18.39 -15.78
C ARG A 246 -15.13 17.00 -16.38
N VAL A 247 -15.51 16.81 -17.64
CA VAL A 247 -15.28 15.57 -18.39
C VAL A 247 -13.78 15.37 -18.62
N GLU A 248 -13.07 16.39 -19.07
CA GLU A 248 -11.62 16.34 -19.30
C GLU A 248 -10.83 16.13 -18.00
N MET A 249 -11.28 16.75 -16.90
CA MET A 249 -10.72 16.51 -15.58
C MET A 249 -10.91 15.05 -15.14
N LEU A 250 -12.14 14.51 -15.22
CA LEU A 250 -12.42 13.11 -14.88
C LEU A 250 -11.59 12.14 -15.73
N LYS A 251 -11.52 12.38 -17.04
CA LYS A 251 -10.74 11.60 -18.00
C LYS A 251 -9.27 11.56 -17.62
N SER A 252 -8.69 12.73 -17.35
CA SER A 252 -7.29 12.86 -16.92
C SER A 252 -7.04 12.12 -15.60
N CYS A 253 -7.92 12.25 -14.61
CA CYS A 253 -7.79 11.54 -13.33
C CYS A 253 -7.92 10.02 -13.48
N ALA A 254 -8.90 9.53 -14.26
CA ALA A 254 -9.14 8.11 -14.44
C ALA A 254 -8.00 7.43 -15.21
N ILE A 255 -7.51 8.05 -16.28
CA ILE A 255 -6.35 7.57 -17.03
C ILE A 255 -5.08 7.61 -16.16
N GLY A 256 -4.88 8.69 -15.38
CA GLY A 256 -3.76 8.78 -14.46
C GLY A 256 -3.75 7.67 -13.42
N LEU A 257 -4.92 7.36 -12.84
CA LEU A 257 -5.08 6.24 -11.90
C LEU A 257 -4.82 4.89 -12.58
N GLN A 258 -5.39 4.65 -13.76
CA GLN A 258 -5.19 3.42 -14.53
C GLN A 258 -3.71 3.18 -14.81
N CYS A 259 -3.03 4.13 -15.48
CA CYS A 259 -1.61 4.04 -15.80
C CYS A 259 -0.76 3.86 -14.53
N GLY A 260 -1.12 4.53 -13.44
CA GLY A 260 -0.44 4.40 -12.17
C GLY A 260 -0.53 2.98 -11.59
N VAL A 261 -1.74 2.41 -11.58
CA VAL A 261 -2.00 1.04 -11.10
C VAL A 261 -1.30 0.00 -11.98
N GLU A 262 -1.41 0.11 -13.31
CA GLU A 262 -0.76 -0.80 -14.25
C GLU A 262 0.77 -0.80 -14.06
N ASN A 263 1.38 0.38 -13.92
CA ASN A 263 2.82 0.48 -13.66
C ASN A 263 3.23 -0.14 -12.32
N MET A 264 2.41 0.01 -11.27
CA MET A 264 2.66 -0.63 -9.98
C MET A 264 2.57 -2.16 -10.06
N ILE A 265 1.63 -2.70 -10.86
CA ILE A 265 1.51 -4.13 -11.09
C ILE A 265 2.79 -4.66 -11.76
N VAL A 266 3.27 -3.99 -12.81
CA VAL A 266 4.51 -4.38 -13.51
C VAL A 266 5.70 -4.40 -12.55
N GLN A 267 5.89 -3.35 -11.74
CA GLN A 267 7.00 -3.32 -10.77
C GLN A 267 6.90 -4.41 -9.69
N LEU A 268 5.68 -4.80 -9.29
CA LEU A 268 5.48 -5.91 -8.36
C LEU A 268 5.83 -7.24 -9.01
N ASP A 269 5.48 -7.43 -10.28
CA ASP A 269 5.83 -8.63 -11.05
C ASP A 269 7.34 -8.78 -11.22
N ASP A 270 8.04 -7.70 -11.59
CA ASP A 270 9.50 -7.68 -11.63
C ASP A 270 10.11 -8.03 -10.26
N PHE A 271 9.50 -7.55 -9.17
CA PHE A 271 9.97 -7.85 -7.82
C PHE A 271 9.74 -9.30 -7.40
N PHE A 272 8.63 -9.91 -7.83
CA PHE A 272 8.40 -11.33 -7.62
C PHE A 272 9.51 -12.15 -8.29
N ASP A 273 9.82 -11.86 -9.55
CA ASP A 273 10.90 -12.55 -10.25
C ASP A 273 12.25 -12.38 -9.53
N GLU A 274 12.56 -11.18 -9.03
CA GLU A 274 13.77 -10.92 -8.24
C GLU A 274 13.83 -11.79 -6.96
N ILE A 275 12.73 -11.89 -6.21
CA ILE A 275 12.67 -12.73 -5.00
C ILE A 275 12.90 -14.21 -5.35
N VAL A 276 12.27 -14.71 -6.41
CA VAL A 276 12.41 -16.11 -6.84
C VAL A 276 13.85 -16.39 -7.27
N GLU A 277 14.44 -15.51 -8.07
CA GLU A 277 15.84 -15.63 -8.48
C GLU A 277 16.79 -15.58 -7.27
N ALA A 278 16.57 -14.67 -6.33
CA ALA A 278 17.39 -14.52 -5.14
C ALA A 278 17.36 -15.77 -4.27
N ARG A 279 16.16 -16.32 -4.00
CA ARG A 279 16.00 -17.58 -3.26
C ARG A 279 16.72 -18.73 -3.96
N LYS A 280 16.60 -18.83 -5.28
CA LYS A 280 17.30 -19.86 -6.06
C LYS A 280 18.83 -19.71 -5.95
N LYS A 281 19.37 -18.50 -6.17
CA LYS A 281 20.81 -18.21 -6.06
C LYS A 281 21.36 -18.62 -4.69
N LEU A 282 20.62 -18.34 -3.61
CA LEU A 282 21.04 -18.70 -2.26
C LEU A 282 20.96 -20.21 -1.97
N LEU A 283 19.96 -20.91 -2.52
CA LEU A 283 19.89 -22.37 -2.43
C LEU A 283 21.02 -23.05 -3.22
N ASP A 284 21.32 -22.55 -4.43
CA ASP A 284 22.37 -23.11 -5.29
C ASP A 284 23.75 -23.01 -4.59
N LEU A 285 24.04 -21.88 -3.93
CA LEU A 285 25.24 -21.71 -3.09
C LEU A 285 25.37 -22.76 -1.99
N CYS A 286 24.25 -23.31 -1.52
CA CYS A 286 24.22 -24.34 -0.48
C CYS A 286 24.40 -25.76 -1.03
N THR A 287 24.21 -25.97 -2.33
CA THR A 287 24.32 -27.29 -2.98
C THR A 287 25.66 -27.54 -3.66
N HIS A 288 26.44 -26.49 -3.93
CA HIS A 288 27.70 -26.55 -4.68
C HIS A 288 28.97 -26.42 -3.82
N ASN A 289 28.86 -26.58 -2.50
CA ASN A 289 29.98 -26.65 -1.56
C ASN A 289 30.14 -28.06 -0.97
#